data_AF-A0A545TL94-F1
#
_entry.id   AF-A0A545TL94-F1
#
_cell.length_a   1.000
_cell.length_b   1.000
_cell.length_c   1.000
_cell.angle_alpha   90.00
_cell.angle_beta   90.00
_cell.angle_gamma   90.00
#
_symmetry.space_group_name_H-M   'P 1'
#
loop_
_entity.id
_entity.type
_entity.pdbx_description
1 polymer ?
#
loop_
_entity_poly.entity_id
_entity_poly.type
_entity_poly.pdbx_seq_one_letter_code
_entity_poly.pdbx_strand_id
1 'polypeptide(L)'
;MNDGLLPAEILDRLKARHAEPQRHYHTWAHIEALLAWLEKTAGWIHDRSAVELAILYHDAIYDPRARDNEARSAALLLSELDGLLPKAMLASAETLILATAGHSMPGTADHLLRSDSAFFLDMDLSILGTEPATFESYEAAIRREYAFVPPEDYRAGRSAILRDFLERDRLYFTDYFHNRLDRQARSNLARSIARLQQA
;
A
#
# COMPACT_ATOMS: atom_id res chain seq x y z
N MET A 1 -10.83 27.58 -1.64
CA MET A 1 -10.23 26.82 -0.54
C MET A 1 -10.40 25.38 -0.92
N ASN A 2 -9.32 24.62 -1.06
CA ASN A 2 -9.41 23.18 -1.28
C ASN A 2 -9.84 22.61 0.07
N ASP A 3 -11.13 22.59 0.34
CA ASP A 3 -11.69 21.90 1.49
C ASP A 3 -11.41 20.43 1.21
N GLY A 4 -10.31 19.91 1.79
CA GLY A 4 -9.88 18.54 1.60
C GLY A 4 -11.00 17.57 1.97
N LEU A 5 -10.95 16.36 1.41
CA LEU A 5 -11.94 15.30 1.65
C LEU A 5 -12.14 14.99 3.15
N LEU A 6 -11.14 15.31 3.98
CA LEU A 6 -11.15 15.13 5.43
C LEU A 6 -11.03 16.46 6.17
N PRO A 7 -11.69 16.61 7.32
CA PRO A 7 -11.40 17.69 8.28
C PRO A 7 -9.91 17.67 8.69
N ALA A 8 -9.34 18.85 8.94
CA ALA A 8 -7.92 19.01 9.27
C ALA A 8 -7.50 18.18 10.49
N GLU A 9 -8.37 18.07 11.50
CA GLU A 9 -8.11 17.32 12.72
C GLU A 9 -8.01 15.81 12.48
N ILE A 10 -8.71 15.29 11.46
CA ILE A 10 -8.60 13.87 11.08
C ILE A 10 -7.27 13.65 10.36
N LEU A 11 -6.92 14.54 9.43
CA LEU A 11 -5.66 14.46 8.70
C LEU A 11 -4.44 14.55 9.63
N ASP A 12 -4.49 15.41 10.65
CA ASP A 12 -3.41 15.54 11.63
C ASP A 12 -3.26 14.27 12.49
N ARG A 13 -4.38 13.61 12.86
CA ARG A 13 -4.33 12.30 13.55
C ARG A 13 -3.71 11.22 12.67
N LEU A 14 -4.04 11.19 11.38
CA LEU A 14 -3.42 10.25 10.43
C LEU A 14 -1.91 10.50 10.30
N LYS A 15 -1.48 11.74 10.16
CA LYS A 15 -0.05 12.10 10.13
C LYS A 15 0.66 11.68 11.42
N ALA A 16 0.04 11.90 12.57
CA ALA A 16 0.60 11.49 13.86
C ALA A 16 0.79 9.96 13.96
N ARG A 17 -0.18 9.17 13.47
CA ARG A 17 -0.04 7.69 13.39
C ARG A 17 1.11 7.27 12.49
N HIS A 18 1.27 7.91 11.34
CA HIS A 18 2.37 7.63 10.41
C HIS A 18 3.75 8.14 10.90
N ALA A 19 3.78 8.89 12.01
CA ALA A 19 5.00 9.35 12.67
C ALA A 19 5.42 8.48 13.87
N GLU A 20 4.70 7.38 14.13
CA GLU A 20 5.06 6.42 15.19
C GLU A 20 6.49 5.87 14.98
N PRO A 21 7.31 5.75 16.04
CA PRO A 21 8.76 5.55 15.93
C PRO A 21 9.18 4.21 15.32
N GLN A 22 8.30 3.21 15.30
CA GLN A 22 8.57 1.92 14.67
C GLN A 22 8.42 1.95 13.14
N ARG A 23 7.82 3.00 12.56
CA ARG A 23 7.60 3.11 11.12
C ARG A 23 8.83 3.71 10.46
N HIS A 24 9.34 3.02 9.44
CA HIS A 24 10.49 3.48 8.65
C HIS A 24 10.16 3.53 7.16
N TYR A 25 9.33 2.61 6.67
CA TYR A 25 8.77 2.64 5.33
C TYR A 25 7.33 3.17 5.35
N HIS A 26 6.48 2.62 6.22
CA HIS A 26 5.05 2.95 6.32
C HIS A 26 4.80 4.29 7.04
N THR A 27 5.45 5.34 6.52
CA THR A 27 5.43 6.72 7.02
C THR A 27 4.59 7.61 6.11
N TRP A 28 4.45 8.90 6.43
CA TRP A 28 3.71 9.84 5.59
C TRP A 28 4.29 9.97 4.16
N ALA A 29 5.58 9.71 3.98
CA ALA A 29 6.20 9.72 2.65
C ALA A 29 5.63 8.63 1.72
N HIS A 30 5.20 7.48 2.26
CA HIS A 30 4.51 6.43 1.50
C HIS A 30 3.16 6.94 1.00
N ILE A 31 2.38 7.57 1.90
CA ILE A 31 1.09 8.19 1.57
C ILE A 31 1.24 9.25 0.46
N GLU A 32 2.24 10.13 0.57
CA GLU A 32 2.53 11.14 -0.45
C GLU A 32 2.90 10.52 -1.81
N ALA A 33 3.64 9.41 -1.82
CA ALA A 33 3.96 8.70 -3.05
C ALA A 33 2.72 8.13 -3.73
N LEU A 34 1.79 7.56 -2.97
CA LEU A 34 0.52 7.03 -3.47
C LEU A 34 -0.40 8.16 -3.97
N LEU A 35 -0.52 9.27 -3.24
CA LEU A 35 -1.27 10.45 -3.68
C LEU A 35 -0.70 11.01 -4.99
N ALA A 36 0.63 11.04 -5.15
CA ALA A 36 1.26 11.46 -6.40
C ALA A 36 0.94 10.51 -7.58
N TRP A 37 0.74 9.22 -7.34
CA TRP A 37 0.23 8.29 -8.35
C TRP A 37 -1.24 8.50 -8.66
N LEU A 38 -2.07 8.77 -7.64
CA LEU A 38 -3.49 9.10 -7.83
C LEU A 38 -3.65 10.32 -8.76
N GLU A 39 -2.85 11.38 -8.57
CA GLU A 39 -2.88 12.54 -9.48
C GLU A 39 -2.56 12.16 -10.93
N LYS A 40 -1.55 11.30 -11.16
CA LYS A 40 -1.14 10.88 -12.51
C LYS A 40 -2.15 9.97 -13.19
N THR A 41 -2.99 9.29 -12.42
CA THR A 41 -3.92 8.27 -12.89
C THR A 41 -5.38 8.67 -12.76
N ALA A 42 -5.66 9.89 -12.26
CA ALA A 42 -7.00 10.39 -11.97
C ALA A 42 -8.00 10.26 -13.13
N GLY A 43 -7.54 10.28 -14.39
CA GLY A 43 -8.39 10.09 -15.57
C GLY A 43 -8.91 8.66 -15.77
N TRP A 44 -8.41 7.68 -15.02
CA TRP A 44 -8.84 6.27 -15.07
C TRP A 44 -9.54 5.79 -13.79
N ILE A 45 -9.56 6.63 -12.75
CA ILE A 45 -10.19 6.33 -11.46
C ILE A 45 -11.64 6.79 -11.48
N HIS A 46 -12.56 5.92 -11.06
CA HIS A 46 -13.99 6.17 -11.10
C HIS A 46 -14.44 6.90 -9.83
N ASP A 47 -14.08 6.38 -8.66
CA ASP A 47 -14.32 7.02 -7.37
C ASP A 47 -12.99 7.49 -6.77
N ARG A 48 -12.53 8.66 -7.23
CA ARG A 48 -11.29 9.27 -6.75
C ARG A 48 -11.30 9.49 -5.24
N SER A 49 -12.45 9.86 -4.68
CA SER A 49 -12.58 10.11 -3.24
C SER A 49 -12.43 8.82 -2.44
N ALA A 50 -13.05 7.71 -2.87
CA ALA A 50 -12.85 6.42 -2.21
C ALA A 50 -11.39 5.94 -2.27
N VAL A 51 -10.72 6.11 -3.41
CA VAL A 51 -9.29 5.77 -3.55
C VAL A 51 -8.41 6.66 -2.68
N GLU A 52 -8.69 7.97 -2.61
CA GLU A 52 -7.97 8.89 -1.74
C GLU A 52 -8.13 8.51 -0.25
N LEU A 53 -9.34 8.17 0.19
CA LEU A 53 -9.57 7.65 1.55
C LEU A 53 -8.80 6.36 1.80
N ALA A 54 -8.83 5.41 0.86
CA ALA A 54 -8.10 4.15 0.98
C ALA A 54 -6.58 4.39 1.11
N ILE A 55 -6.02 5.29 0.29
CA ILE A 55 -4.61 5.70 0.39
C ILE A 55 -4.32 6.24 1.79
N LEU A 56 -5.11 7.18 2.28
CA LEU A 56 -4.88 7.83 3.58
C LEU A 56 -5.00 6.88 4.78
N TYR A 57 -5.80 5.82 4.67
CA TYR A 57 -6.14 4.95 5.79
C TYR A 57 -5.52 3.56 5.76
N HIS A 58 -5.09 2.99 4.62
CA HIS A 58 -4.74 1.55 4.54
C HIS A 58 -3.72 1.09 5.59
N ASP A 59 -2.72 1.92 5.90
CA ASP A 59 -1.71 1.67 6.93
C ASP A 59 -1.85 2.57 8.18
N ALA A 60 -3.02 3.19 8.39
CA ALA A 60 -3.25 4.05 9.55
C ALA A 60 -3.04 3.30 10.87
N ILE A 61 -3.37 2.02 10.93
CA ILE A 61 -2.94 1.10 11.98
C ILE A 61 -1.82 0.22 11.44
N TYR A 62 -0.67 0.21 12.12
CA TYR A 62 0.47 -0.62 11.74
C TYR A 62 1.25 -1.11 12.95
N ASP A 63 1.16 -2.41 13.20
CA ASP A 63 2.09 -3.15 14.03
C ASP A 63 2.68 -4.30 13.20
N PRO A 64 4.00 -4.33 12.94
CA PRO A 64 4.63 -5.39 12.16
C PRO A 64 4.55 -6.79 12.80
N ARG A 65 4.04 -6.90 14.04
CA ARG A 65 3.76 -8.18 14.71
C ARG A 65 2.31 -8.64 14.53
N ALA A 66 1.42 -7.73 14.14
CA ALA A 66 0.01 -8.02 13.94
C ALA A 66 -0.26 -8.55 12.52
N ARG A 67 -1.42 -9.20 12.34
CA ARG A 67 -1.86 -9.76 11.05
C ARG A 67 -3.17 -9.17 10.55
N ASP A 68 -3.71 -8.20 11.29
CA ASP A 68 -5.03 -7.60 11.10
C ASP A 68 -4.95 -6.07 10.95
N ASN A 69 -3.78 -5.55 10.57
CA ASN A 69 -3.54 -4.11 10.43
C ASN A 69 -4.54 -3.48 9.46
N GLU A 70 -4.72 -4.07 8.27
CA GLU A 70 -5.60 -3.57 7.23
C GLU A 70 -7.07 -3.60 7.66
N ALA A 71 -7.48 -4.67 8.35
CA ALA A 71 -8.83 -4.77 8.92
C ALA A 71 -9.07 -3.70 10.01
N ARG A 72 -8.07 -3.44 10.85
CA ARG A 72 -8.13 -2.40 11.89
C ARG A 72 -8.10 -0.99 11.30
N SER A 73 -7.34 -0.78 10.23
CA SER A 73 -7.30 0.45 9.44
C SER A 73 -8.65 0.74 8.77
N ALA A 74 -9.27 -0.27 8.15
CA ALA A 74 -10.59 -0.16 7.57
C ALA A 74 -11.66 0.15 8.65
N ALA A 75 -11.63 -0.55 9.78
CA ALA A 75 -12.53 -0.28 10.91
C ALA A 75 -12.34 1.14 11.48
N LEU A 76 -11.11 1.64 11.53
CA LEU A 76 -10.82 3.02 11.92
C LEU A 76 -11.44 4.02 10.94
N LEU A 77 -11.29 3.81 9.63
CA LEU A 77 -11.90 4.64 8.59
C LEU A 77 -13.42 4.71 8.78
N LEU A 78 -14.08 3.56 8.93
CA LEU A 78 -15.53 3.51 9.10
C LEU A 78 -15.98 4.24 10.36
N SER A 79 -15.26 4.03 11.47
CA SER A 79 -15.60 4.66 12.75
C SER A 79 -15.39 6.16 12.76
N GLU A 80 -14.35 6.69 12.11
CA GLU A 80 -14.06 8.13 12.12
C GLU A 80 -14.94 8.92 11.15
N LEU A 81 -15.40 8.28 10.06
CA LEU A 81 -16.11 8.95 8.97
C LEU A 81 -17.60 8.61 8.90
N ASP A 82 -18.12 7.77 9.80
CA ASP A 82 -19.56 7.50 9.89
C ASP A 82 -20.35 8.79 10.12
N GLY A 83 -21.42 8.96 9.35
CA GLY A 83 -22.24 10.18 9.34
C GLY A 83 -21.58 11.43 8.71
N LEU A 84 -20.27 11.39 8.38
CA LEU A 84 -19.58 12.50 7.71
C LEU A 84 -19.60 12.35 6.18
N LEU A 85 -19.51 11.11 5.68
CA LEU A 85 -19.43 10.81 4.25
C LEU A 85 -20.48 9.77 3.81
N PRO A 86 -20.80 9.67 2.51
CA PRO A 86 -21.75 8.69 2.00
C PRO A 86 -21.32 7.24 2.30
N LYS A 87 -22.24 6.42 2.80
CA LYS A 87 -21.97 5.00 3.14
C LYS A 87 -21.39 4.18 1.98
N ALA A 88 -21.83 4.46 0.76
CA ALA A 88 -21.33 3.77 -0.43
C ALA A 88 -19.84 4.06 -0.68
N MET A 89 -19.40 5.31 -0.49
CA MET A 89 -17.99 5.70 -0.63
C MET A 89 -17.13 5.04 0.45
N LEU A 90 -17.62 5.02 1.71
CA LEU A 90 -16.93 4.35 2.81
C LEU A 90 -16.78 2.84 2.58
N ALA A 91 -17.81 2.18 2.05
CA ALA A 91 -17.76 0.75 1.70
C ALA A 91 -16.78 0.45 0.56
N SER A 92 -16.69 1.32 -0.45
CA SER A 92 -15.66 1.24 -1.50
C SER A 92 -14.26 1.39 -0.91
N ALA A 93 -14.03 2.42 -0.08
CA ALA A 93 -12.73 2.64 0.56
C ALA A 93 -12.32 1.48 1.49
N GLU A 94 -13.25 0.94 2.28
CA GLU A 94 -13.04 -0.27 3.09
C GLU A 94 -12.60 -1.45 2.21
N THR A 95 -13.31 -1.70 1.10
CA THR A 95 -12.96 -2.80 0.18
C THR A 95 -11.55 -2.65 -0.38
N LEU A 96 -11.17 -1.42 -0.75
CA LEU A 96 -9.84 -1.10 -1.25
C LEU A 96 -8.75 -1.36 -0.20
N ILE A 97 -8.96 -0.92 1.05
CA ILE A 97 -8.04 -1.16 2.17
C ILE A 97 -7.89 -2.65 2.43
N LEU A 98 -8.99 -3.40 2.54
CA LEU A 98 -8.93 -4.84 2.81
C LEU A 98 -8.20 -5.62 1.72
N ALA A 99 -8.21 -5.13 0.48
CA ALA A 99 -7.50 -5.76 -0.62
C ALA A 99 -5.97 -5.71 -0.48
N THR A 100 -5.41 -4.73 0.27
CA THR A 100 -3.94 -4.61 0.46
C THR A 100 -3.39 -5.71 1.36
N ALA A 101 -4.18 -6.30 2.26
CA ALA A 101 -3.72 -7.37 3.16
C ALA A 101 -3.10 -8.57 2.40
N GLY A 102 -3.67 -8.91 1.24
CA GLY A 102 -3.15 -9.94 0.33
C GLY A 102 -2.59 -9.40 -0.97
N HIS A 103 -2.61 -8.08 -1.16
CA HIS A 103 -2.37 -7.39 -2.43
C HIS A 103 -3.05 -8.11 -3.61
N SER A 104 -4.34 -8.40 -3.45
CA SER A 104 -5.10 -9.28 -4.34
C SER A 104 -6.41 -8.63 -4.73
N MET A 105 -6.84 -8.84 -5.98
CA MET A 105 -8.09 -8.27 -6.49
C MET A 105 -9.28 -8.69 -5.61
N PRO A 106 -10.12 -7.76 -5.14
CA PRO A 106 -11.28 -8.11 -4.34
C PRO A 106 -12.30 -8.90 -5.17
N GLY A 107 -13.03 -9.78 -4.50
CA GLY A 107 -14.11 -10.59 -5.09
C GLY A 107 -15.42 -9.82 -5.32
N THR A 108 -15.34 -8.57 -5.79
CA THR A 108 -16.52 -7.73 -6.07
C THR A 108 -17.06 -7.95 -7.49
N ALA A 109 -18.38 -7.88 -7.64
CA ALA A 109 -19.06 -7.87 -8.93
C ALA A 109 -19.12 -6.47 -9.57
N ASP A 110 -18.82 -5.42 -8.81
CA ASP A 110 -18.75 -4.05 -9.31
C ASP A 110 -17.46 -3.87 -10.14
N HIS A 111 -17.63 -3.75 -11.45
CA HIS A 111 -16.52 -3.58 -12.39
C HIS A 111 -15.76 -2.27 -12.20
N LEU A 112 -16.41 -1.20 -11.72
CA LEU A 112 -15.76 0.09 -11.49
C LEU A 112 -14.89 0.02 -10.24
N LEU A 113 -15.44 -0.51 -9.14
CA LEU A 113 -14.65 -0.74 -7.92
C LEU A 113 -13.49 -1.72 -8.19
N ARG A 114 -13.71 -2.74 -9.03
CA ARG A 114 -12.64 -3.64 -9.47
C ARG A 114 -11.56 -2.90 -10.25
N SER A 115 -11.93 -1.97 -11.14
CA SER A 115 -10.96 -1.15 -11.87
C SER A 115 -10.13 -0.28 -10.91
N ASP A 116 -10.79 0.42 -9.99
CA ASP A 116 -10.13 1.29 -9.01
C ASP A 116 -9.23 0.50 -8.05
N SER A 117 -9.65 -0.72 -7.67
CA SER A 117 -8.84 -1.65 -6.88
C SER A 117 -7.54 -2.03 -7.59
N ALA A 118 -7.60 -2.30 -8.89
CA ALA A 118 -6.42 -2.64 -9.68
C ALA A 118 -5.41 -1.49 -9.68
N PHE A 119 -5.88 -0.26 -9.85
CA PHE A 119 -5.01 0.92 -9.75
C PHE A 119 -4.45 1.11 -8.35
N PHE A 120 -5.28 1.07 -7.30
CA PHE A 120 -4.82 1.29 -5.94
C PHE A 120 -3.77 0.26 -5.50
N LEU A 121 -3.99 -1.02 -5.78
CA LEU A 121 -3.02 -2.09 -5.50
C LEU A 121 -1.71 -1.88 -6.27
N ASP A 122 -1.77 -1.42 -7.51
CA ASP A 122 -0.58 -1.11 -8.29
C ASP A 122 0.18 0.11 -7.75
N MET A 123 -0.52 1.11 -7.20
CA MET A 123 0.10 2.27 -6.54
C MET A 123 0.88 1.84 -5.30
N ASP A 124 0.26 0.99 -4.48
CA ASP A 124 0.87 0.48 -3.24
C ASP A 124 2.11 -0.40 -3.54
N LEU A 125 2.03 -1.25 -4.57
CA LEU A 125 3.16 -2.06 -5.04
C LEU A 125 4.20 -1.29 -5.85
N SER A 126 3.96 -0.01 -6.19
CA SER A 126 4.80 0.74 -7.13
C SER A 126 6.26 0.88 -6.66
N ILE A 127 6.51 0.83 -5.34
CA ILE A 127 7.85 0.86 -4.75
C ILE A 127 8.75 -0.25 -5.33
N LEU A 128 8.18 -1.41 -5.65
CA LEU A 128 8.91 -2.55 -6.18
C LEU A 128 9.58 -2.21 -7.51
N GLY A 129 8.92 -1.42 -8.36
CA GLY A 129 9.39 -1.02 -9.69
C GLY A 129 10.19 0.28 -9.75
N THR A 130 10.55 0.86 -8.61
CA THR A 130 11.37 2.08 -8.55
C THR A 130 12.83 1.84 -8.94
N GLU A 131 13.59 2.93 -9.11
CA GLU A 131 15.04 2.86 -9.34
C GLU A 131 15.75 2.04 -8.25
N PRO A 132 16.81 1.29 -8.59
CA PRO A 132 17.52 0.40 -7.66
C PRO A 132 17.85 1.01 -6.29
N ALA A 133 18.32 2.24 -6.24
CA ALA A 133 18.70 2.92 -5.00
C ALA A 133 17.50 3.22 -4.09
N THR A 134 16.35 3.57 -4.68
CA THR A 134 15.09 3.80 -3.96
C THR A 134 14.57 2.48 -3.38
N PHE A 135 14.56 1.42 -4.20
CA PHE A 135 14.18 0.09 -3.75
C PHE A 135 15.09 -0.46 -2.63
N GLU A 136 16.40 -0.18 -2.69
CA GLU A 136 17.33 -0.57 -1.62
C GLU A 136 17.06 0.16 -0.30
N SER A 137 16.66 1.43 -0.37
CA SER A 137 16.26 2.20 0.79
C SER A 137 14.95 1.69 1.39
N TYR A 138 14.01 1.26 0.54
CA TYR A 138 12.81 0.53 0.95
C TYR A 138 13.14 -0.75 1.70
N GLU A 139 13.99 -1.63 1.14
CA GLU A 139 14.38 -2.88 1.79
C GLU A 139 15.07 -2.64 3.14
N ALA A 140 15.92 -1.62 3.24
CA ALA A 140 16.57 -1.24 4.48
C ALA A 140 15.58 -0.71 5.53
N ALA A 141 14.57 0.06 5.09
CA ALA A 141 13.50 0.54 5.96
C ALA A 141 12.65 -0.61 6.49
N ILE A 142 12.21 -1.53 5.63
CA ILE A 142 11.48 -2.75 6.03
C ILE A 142 12.33 -3.57 7.03
N ARG A 143 13.64 -3.73 6.79
CA ARG A 143 14.51 -4.44 7.74
C ARG A 143 14.46 -3.84 9.14
N ARG A 144 14.38 -2.51 9.25
CA ARG A 144 14.28 -1.80 10.55
C ARG A 144 12.94 -2.01 11.22
N GLU A 145 11.83 -1.98 10.48
CA GLU A 145 10.49 -2.24 11.04
C GLU A 145 10.39 -3.65 11.62
N TYR A 146 11.06 -4.60 10.99
CA TYR A 146 11.15 -6.00 11.45
C TYR A 146 12.42 -6.28 12.26
N ALA A 147 13.07 -5.27 12.87
CA ALA A 147 14.31 -5.45 13.64
C ALA A 147 14.19 -6.45 14.80
N PHE A 148 12.98 -6.68 15.29
CA PHE A 148 12.67 -7.67 16.32
C PHE A 148 12.71 -9.12 15.83
N VAL A 149 12.68 -9.35 14.52
CA VAL A 149 12.80 -10.68 13.92
C VAL A 149 14.29 -11.05 13.82
N PRO A 150 14.68 -12.25 14.29
CA PRO A 150 16.05 -12.75 14.15
C PRO A 150 16.54 -12.67 12.71
N PRO A 151 17.84 -12.37 12.47
CA PRO A 151 18.35 -12.14 11.12
C PRO A 151 18.07 -13.29 10.15
N GLU A 152 18.23 -14.55 10.56
CA GLU A 152 17.98 -15.74 9.75
C GLU A 152 16.50 -15.89 9.38
N ASP A 153 15.61 -15.73 10.36
CA ASP A 153 14.16 -15.81 10.15
C ASP A 153 13.66 -14.67 9.25
N TYR A 154 14.19 -13.46 9.43
CA TYR A 154 13.90 -12.32 8.57
C TYR A 154 14.32 -12.60 7.12
N ARG A 155 15.53 -13.13 6.90
CA ARG A 155 16.01 -13.45 5.55
C ARG A 155 15.13 -14.50 4.87
N ALA A 156 14.77 -15.56 5.59
CA ALA A 156 13.90 -16.61 5.09
C ALA A 156 12.49 -16.07 4.75
N GLY A 157 11.85 -15.39 5.70
CA GLY A 157 10.50 -14.84 5.54
C GLY A 157 10.41 -13.75 4.48
N ARG A 158 11.35 -12.79 4.48
CA ARG A 158 11.38 -11.73 3.47
C ARG A 158 11.62 -12.30 2.07
N SER A 159 12.55 -13.24 1.93
CA SER A 159 12.80 -13.89 0.63
C SER A 159 11.57 -14.64 0.10
N ALA A 160 10.78 -15.26 0.98
CA ALA A 160 9.53 -15.91 0.60
C ALA A 160 8.51 -14.89 0.06
N ILE A 161 8.26 -13.80 0.78
CA ILE A 161 7.34 -12.72 0.35
C ILE A 161 7.75 -12.15 -1.01
N LEU A 162 9.05 -11.84 -1.18
CA LEU A 162 9.54 -11.29 -2.46
C LEU A 162 9.42 -12.30 -3.61
N ARG A 163 9.61 -13.60 -3.32
CA ARG A 163 9.43 -14.67 -4.30
C ARG A 163 7.98 -14.80 -4.71
N ASP A 164 7.04 -14.76 -3.75
CA ASP A 164 5.61 -14.82 -4.03
C ASP A 164 5.17 -13.69 -4.99
N PHE A 165 5.73 -12.48 -4.84
CA PHE A 165 5.50 -11.40 -5.80
C PHE A 165 6.18 -11.66 -7.16
N LEU A 166 7.43 -12.12 -7.15
CA LEU A 166 8.19 -12.38 -8.38
C LEU A 166 7.55 -13.46 -9.25
N GLU A 167 6.92 -14.46 -8.63
CA GLU A 167 6.28 -15.60 -9.31
C GLU A 167 4.89 -15.29 -9.84
N ARG A 168 4.31 -14.13 -9.53
CA ARG A 168 3.03 -13.71 -10.15
C ARG A 168 3.22 -13.55 -11.65
N ASP A 169 2.33 -14.17 -12.43
CA ASP A 169 2.24 -13.96 -13.90
C ASP A 169 2.10 -12.47 -14.23
N ARG A 170 1.30 -11.78 -13.42
CA ARG A 170 1.03 -10.35 -13.54
C ARG A 170 1.17 -9.68 -12.19
N LEU A 171 2.32 -9.04 -11.96
CA LEU A 171 2.62 -8.36 -10.70
C LEU A 171 1.77 -7.10 -10.52
N TYR A 172 1.65 -6.31 -11.59
CA TYR A 172 0.80 -5.13 -11.66
C TYR A 172 -0.45 -5.43 -12.50
N PHE A 173 -1.63 -5.16 -11.96
CA PHE A 173 -2.91 -5.52 -12.55
C PHE A 173 -3.20 -4.69 -13.81
N THR A 174 -2.93 -3.39 -13.77
CA THR A 174 -3.20 -2.47 -14.89
C THR A 174 -2.08 -2.51 -15.94
N ASP A 175 -2.43 -2.30 -17.21
CA ASP A 175 -1.43 -2.17 -18.29
C ASP A 175 -0.51 -0.96 -18.07
N TYR A 176 -1.03 0.11 -17.45
CA TYR A 176 -0.27 1.33 -17.19
C TYR A 176 0.94 1.06 -16.28
N PHE A 177 0.70 0.42 -15.12
CA PHE A 177 1.78 0.11 -14.18
C PHE A 177 2.62 -1.06 -14.67
N HIS A 178 2.01 -2.11 -15.26
CA HIS A 178 2.75 -3.25 -15.79
C HIS A 178 3.81 -2.82 -16.81
N ASN A 179 3.42 -2.04 -17.82
CA ASN A 179 4.34 -1.60 -18.86
C ASN A 179 5.46 -0.68 -18.35
N ARG A 180 5.23 0.03 -17.23
CA ARG A 180 6.19 0.99 -16.66
C ARG A 180 7.14 0.37 -15.65
N LEU A 181 6.63 -0.52 -14.80
CA LEU A 181 7.29 -0.93 -13.56
C LEU A 181 7.66 -2.41 -13.50
N ASP A 182 6.98 -3.29 -14.25
CA ASP A 182 7.09 -4.75 -14.06
C ASP A 182 8.53 -5.26 -14.27
N ARG A 183 9.18 -4.83 -15.36
CA ARG A 183 10.56 -5.23 -15.65
C ARG A 183 11.53 -4.81 -14.54
N GLN A 184 11.43 -3.56 -14.09
CA GLN A 184 12.30 -3.05 -13.03
C GLN A 184 12.00 -3.74 -11.69
N ALA A 185 10.72 -3.98 -11.40
CA ALA A 185 10.29 -4.70 -10.21
C ALA A 185 10.87 -6.11 -10.15
N ARG A 186 10.75 -6.88 -11.24
CA ARG A 186 11.32 -8.24 -11.29
C ARG A 186 12.84 -8.25 -11.08
N SER A 187 13.55 -7.27 -11.66
CA SER A 187 15.00 -7.11 -11.44
C SER A 187 15.33 -6.80 -9.98
N ASN A 188 14.59 -5.88 -9.36
CA ASN A 188 14.74 -5.50 -7.96
C ASN A 188 14.47 -6.68 -7.00
N LEU A 189 13.35 -7.38 -7.21
CA LEU A 189 12.95 -8.55 -6.43
C LEU A 189 13.99 -9.67 -6.51
N ALA A 190 14.40 -10.05 -7.73
CA ALA A 190 15.40 -11.10 -7.94
C ALA A 190 16.75 -10.76 -7.28
N ARG A 191 17.20 -9.51 -7.39
CA ARG A 191 18.43 -9.04 -6.74
C ARG A 191 18.33 -9.08 -5.22
N SER A 192 17.21 -8.67 -4.64
CA SER A 192 17.05 -8.73 -3.18
C SER A 192 17.01 -10.17 -2.67
N ILE A 193 16.26 -11.05 -3.33
CA ILE A 193 16.24 -12.49 -2.98
C ILE A 193 17.66 -13.07 -2.99
N ALA A 194 18.44 -12.81 -4.04
CA ALA A 194 19.82 -13.29 -4.12
C ALA A 194 20.70 -12.76 -2.97
N ARG A 195 20.56 -11.48 -2.60
CA ARG A 195 21.30 -10.89 -1.46
C ARG A 195 20.91 -11.52 -0.13
N LEU A 196 19.61 -11.74 0.10
CA LEU A 196 19.10 -12.34 1.33
C LEU A 196 19.51 -13.81 1.48
N GLN A 197 19.74 -14.52 0.38
CA GLN A 197 20.20 -15.92 0.39
C GLN A 197 21.71 -16.10 0.55
N GLN A 198 22.50 -15.08 0.21
CA GLN A 198 23.97 -15.12 0.30
C GLN A 198 24.52 -14.64 1.66
N ALA A 199 23.66 -14.07 2.50
CA ALA A 199 24.02 -13.44 3.78
C ALA A 199 23.82 -14.32 5.01
#